data_AF-A0A822G2Z8-F1
#
_entry.id   AF-A0A822G2Z8-F1
#
_cell.length_a   1.000
_cell.length_b   1.000
_cell.length_c   1.000
_cell.angle_alpha   90.00
_cell.angle_beta   90.00
_cell.angle_gamma   90.00
#
_symmetry.space_group_name_H-M   'P 1'
#
loop_
_entity.id
_entity.type
_entity.pdbx_description
1 polymer ?
#
loop_
_entity_poly.entity_id
_entity_poly.type
_entity_poly.pdbx_seq_one_letter_code
_entity_poly.pdbx_strand_id
1 'polypeptide(L)'
;HLYVKSGVIPKFHKPRSLPFAYRQVVETNLNRLVHEGVLTLVNVAKWAAPIVIVPKPNGKVRICADFSTGVNQSLDIDQYP
;
A
#
# COMPACT_ATOMS: atom_id res chain seq x y z
N HIS A 1 -5.96 12.02 12.58
CA HIS A 1 -5.81 12.56 11.21
C HIS A 1 -4.34 12.57 10.84
N LEU A 2 -4.00 12.48 9.54
CA LEU A 2 -2.63 12.59 9.04
C LEU A 2 -2.45 13.95 8.35
N TYR A 3 -1.36 14.65 8.65
CA TYR A 3 -1.02 15.92 8.01
C TYR A 3 0.17 15.73 7.07
N VAL A 4 0.17 16.46 5.96
CA VAL A 4 1.26 16.46 4.98
C VAL A 4 1.99 17.79 5.09
N LYS A 5 3.32 17.76 5.04
CA LYS A 5 4.15 18.97 5.07
C LYS A 5 3.78 19.94 3.96
N SER A 6 3.91 21.24 4.23
CA SER A 6 3.64 22.29 3.24
C SER A 6 4.52 22.14 2.00
N GLY A 7 3.95 22.39 0.82
CA GLY A 7 4.66 22.36 -0.46
C GLY A 7 4.99 20.97 -1.02
N VAL A 8 4.54 19.89 -0.39
CA VAL A 8 4.82 18.54 -0.90
C VAL A 8 4.01 18.22 -2.16
N ILE A 9 4.71 17.72 -3.18
CA ILE A 9 4.11 17.18 -4.39
C ILE A 9 3.81 15.68 -4.19
N PRO A 10 2.58 15.22 -4.47
CA PRO A 10 2.23 13.80 -4.42
C PRO A 10 3.14 12.91 -5.25
N LYS A 11 3.55 11.77 -4.67
CA LYS A 11 4.35 10.76 -5.36
C LYS A 11 3.47 9.59 -5.82
N PHE A 12 3.55 9.27 -7.10
CA PHE A 12 2.89 8.14 -7.71
C PHE A 12 3.92 7.10 -8.16
N HIS A 13 4.00 5.98 -7.44
CA HIS A 13 4.87 4.87 -7.79
C HIS A 13 4.13 3.78 -8.54
N LYS A 14 4.81 3.20 -9.54
CA LYS A 14 4.32 2.00 -10.23
C LYS A 14 4.31 0.79 -9.27
N PRO A 15 3.40 -0.18 -9.45
CA PRO A 15 3.45 -1.45 -8.71
C PRO A 15 4.78 -2.17 -8.89
N ARG A 16 5.25 -2.87 -7.85
CA ARG A 16 6.41 -3.75 -7.95
C ARG A 16 6.05 -5.00 -8.76
N SER A 17 7.04 -5.57 -9.46
CA SER A 17 6.87 -6.85 -10.15
C SER A 17 6.52 -7.95 -9.15
N LEU A 18 5.51 -8.74 -9.48
CA LEU A 18 5.01 -9.83 -8.65
C LEU A 18 5.36 -11.18 -9.32
N PRO A 19 6.10 -12.08 -8.63
CA PRO A 19 6.36 -13.41 -9.15
C PRO A 19 5.05 -14.15 -9.43
N PHE A 20 5.04 -14.92 -10.53
CA PHE A 20 3.83 -15.57 -11.04
C PHE A 20 3.13 -16.43 -9.98
N ALA A 21 3.90 -17.19 -9.19
CA ALA A 21 3.39 -18.06 -8.12
C ALA A 21 2.53 -17.33 -7.08
N TYR A 22 2.70 -16.01 -6.90
CA TYR A 22 1.96 -15.25 -5.90
C TYR A 22 0.78 -14.44 -6.47
N ARG A 23 0.56 -14.42 -7.79
CA ARG A 23 -0.47 -13.58 -8.43
C ARG A 23 -1.87 -13.89 -7.88
N GLN A 24 -2.27 -15.17 -7.93
CA GLN A 24 -3.62 -15.58 -7.55
C GLN A 24 -3.92 -15.34 -6.06
N VAL A 25 -2.94 -15.62 -5.18
CA VAL A 25 -3.13 -15.44 -3.73
C VAL A 25 -3.17 -13.96 -3.34
N VAL A 26 -2.40 -13.11 -4.03
CA VAL A 26 -2.44 -11.65 -3.84
C VAL A 26 -3.79 -11.09 -4.30
N GLU A 27 -4.24 -11.47 -5.50
CA GLU A 27 -5.51 -11.02 -6.07
C GLU A 27 -6.70 -11.43 -5.18
N THR A 28 -6.73 -12.69 -4.75
CA THR A 28 -7.76 -13.20 -3.82
C THR A 28 -7.80 -12.38 -2.52
N ASN A 29 -6.63 -12.04 -1.96
CA ASN A 29 -6.57 -11.27 -0.72
C ASN A 29 -7.01 -9.82 -0.92
N LEU A 30 -6.61 -9.16 -2.02
CA LEU A 30 -7.07 -7.81 -2.35
C LEU A 30 -8.59 -7.77 -2.56
N ASN A 31 -9.15 -8.72 -3.32
CA ASN A 31 -10.59 -8.81 -3.55
C ASN A 31 -11.37 -9.03 -2.25
N ARG A 32 -10.86 -9.89 -1.35
CA ARG A 32 -11.43 -10.07 -0.02
C ARG A 32 -11.43 -8.77 0.79
N LEU A 33 -10.32 -8.03 0.79
CA LEU A 33 -10.21 -6.73 1.49
C LEU A 33 -11.17 -5.68 0.93
N VAL A 34 -11.41 -5.68 -0.39
CA VAL A 34 -12.42 -4.82 -1.01
C VAL A 34 -13.82 -5.23 -0.59
N HIS A 35 -14.13 -6.53 -0.61
CA HIS A 35 -15.42 -7.06 -0.19
C HIS A 35 -15.72 -6.79 1.29
N GLU A 36 -14.71 -6.88 2.16
CA GLU A 36 -14.82 -6.57 3.59
C GLU A 36 -14.88 -5.05 3.88
N GLY A 37 -14.75 -4.20 2.86
CA GLY A 37 -14.78 -2.74 3.01
C GLY A 37 -13.51 -2.13 3.63
N VAL A 38 -12.44 -2.92 3.77
CA VAL A 38 -11.14 -2.44 4.26
C VAL A 38 -10.43 -1.61 3.18
N LEU A 39 -10.58 -2.02 1.91
CA LEU A 39 -10.09 -1.29 0.75
C LEU A 39 -11.26 -0.83 -0.12
N THR A 40 -11.06 0.28 -0.82
CA THR A 40 -12.01 0.77 -1.84
C THR A 40 -11.29 0.91 -3.16
N LEU A 41 -11.94 0.49 -4.24
CA LEU A 41 -11.42 0.68 -5.58
C LEU A 41 -11.43 2.18 -5.95
N VAL A 42 -10.35 2.64 -6.55
CA VAL A 42 -10.20 4.02 -7.03
C VAL A 42 -9.72 4.02 -8.47
N ASN A 43 -10.31 4.86 -9.32
CA ASN A 43 -9.94 4.95 -10.73
C ASN A 43 -8.68 5.79 -10.95
N VAL A 44 -8.51 6.84 -10.15
CA VAL A 44 -7.40 7.79 -10.26
C VAL A 44 -6.93 8.16 -8.86
N ALA A 45 -5.61 8.18 -8.66
CA ALA A 45 -5.00 8.62 -7.42
C ALA A 45 -3.82 9.55 -7.72
N LYS A 46 -3.68 10.63 -6.94
CA LYS A 46 -2.49 11.50 -6.97
C LYS A 46 -1.30 10.84 -6.28
N TRP A 47 -1.58 9.98 -5.30
CA TRP A 47 -0.60 9.23 -4.53
C TRP A 47 -0.71 7.75 -4.87
N ALA A 48 0.43 7.08 -5.00
CA ALA A 48 0.47 5.63 -5.08
C ALA A 48 1.76 5.12 -4.43
N ALA A 49 1.61 4.22 -3.46
CA ALA A 49 2.70 3.45 -2.89
C ALA A 49 2.62 2.02 -3.42
N PRO A 50 3.75 1.38 -3.74
CA PRO A 50 3.73 -0.01 -4.17
C PRO A 50 3.38 -0.93 -2.99
N ILE A 51 2.84 -2.11 -3.30
CA ILE A 51 2.68 -3.19 -2.34
C ILE A 51 3.91 -4.09 -2.30
N VAL A 52 4.15 -4.67 -1.12
CA VAL A 52 5.16 -5.70 -0.85
C VAL A 52 4.44 -6.94 -0.35
N ILE A 53 4.87 -8.10 -0.86
CA ILE A 53 4.35 -9.40 -0.44
C ILE A 53 5.33 -10.05 0.53
N VAL A 54 4.80 -10.56 1.65
CA VAL A 54 5.58 -11.31 2.63
C VAL A 54 4.95 -12.71 2.76
N PRO A 55 5.60 -13.75 2.22
CA PRO A 55 5.13 -15.13 2.37
C PRO A 55 5.05 -15.53 3.85
N LYS A 56 4.08 -16.39 4.18
CA LYS A 56 3.92 -16.98 5.51
C LYS A 56 4.10 -18.49 5.44
N PRO A 57 4.54 -19.16 6.53
CA PRO A 57 4.75 -20.60 6.54
C PRO A 57 3.50 -21.43 6.18
N ASN A 58 2.30 -20.90 6.42
CA ASN A 58 1.03 -21.56 6.09
C ASN A 58 0.60 -21.40 4.62
N GLY A 59 1.52 -21.00 3.73
CA GLY A 59 1.24 -20.79 2.30
C GLY A 59 0.45 -19.51 1.98
N LYS A 60 0.06 -18.72 2.97
CA LYS A 60 -0.59 -17.42 2.76
C LYS A 60 0.44 -16.32 2.48
N VAL A 61 -0.03 -15.17 2.01
CA VAL A 61 0.79 -13.96 1.88
C VAL A 61 0.22 -12.83 2.72
N ARG A 62 1.10 -12.06 3.36
CA ARG A 62 0.75 -10.75 3.93
C ARG A 62 1.08 -9.68 2.91
N ILE A 63 0.10 -8.82 2.62
CA ILE A 63 0.26 -7.65 1.75
C ILE A 63 0.55 -6.45 2.65
N CYS A 64 1.62 -5.72 2.36
CA CYS A 64 1.99 -4.49 3.04
C CYS A 64 2.15 -3.37 2.02
N ALA A 65 1.60 -2.19 2.30
CA ALA A 65 1.93 -1.01 1.51
C ALA A 65 3.31 -0.48 1.94
N ASP A 66 4.17 -0.17 0.96
CA ASP A 66 5.50 0.38 1.20
C ASP A 66 5.45 1.92 1.23
N PHE A 67 4.94 2.45 2.35
CA PHE A 67 4.82 3.89 2.56
C PHE A 67 6.16 4.61 2.72
N SER A 68 7.26 3.87 2.88
CA SER A 68 8.61 4.43 2.96
C SER A 68 9.04 5.12 1.66
N THR A 69 8.42 4.75 0.53
CA THR A 69 8.75 5.27 -0.81
C THR A 69 8.33 6.71 -1.07
N GLY A 70 7.61 7.34 -0.15
CA GLY A 70 7.29 8.76 -0.31
C GLY A 70 6.27 9.29 0.67
N VAL A 71 5.29 8.47 1.03
CA VAL A 71 4.22 8.86 1.97
C VAL A 71 4.82 9.23 3.32
N ASN A 72 5.60 8.35 3.94
CA ASN A 72 6.16 8.59 5.28
C ASN A 72 7.02 9.87 5.36
N GLN A 73 7.83 10.14 4.33
CA GLN A 73 8.68 11.34 4.30
C GLN A 73 7.87 12.63 4.15
N SER A 74 6.70 12.53 3.52
CA SER A 74 5.77 13.64 3.24
C SER A 74 4.90 14.02 4.43
N LEU A 75 4.70 13.08 5.37
CA LEU A 75 3.89 13.32 6.54
C LEU A 75 4.58 14.29 7.50
N ASP A 76 3.76 15.16 8.08
CA ASP A 76 4.12 15.94 9.27
C ASP A 76 3.85 15.05 10.49
N ILE A 77 4.93 14.62 11.14
CA ILE A 77 4.86 13.62 12.20
C ILE A 77 4.69 14.37 13.51
N ASP A 78 3.47 14.31 14.04
CA ASP A 78 3.18 14.74 15.41
C ASP A 78 3.82 13.73 16.38
N GLN A 79 4.92 14.11 17.02
CA GLN A 79 5.60 13.26 18.00
C GLN A 79 4.95 13.43 19.36
N TYR A 80 4.35 12.36 19.87
CA TYR A 80 3.86 12.30 21.24
C TYR A 80 5.07 12.13 22.20
N PRO A 81 5.13 12.87 23.34
CA PRO A 81 6.22 12.76 24.32
C PRO A 81 6.42 11.37 24.92
#